data_AF-A0A2D5VBW9-F1
#
_entry.id   AF-A0A2D5VBW9-F1
#
_cell.length_a   1.000
_cell.length_b   1.000
_cell.length_c   1.000
_cell.angle_alpha   90.00
_cell.angle_beta   90.00
_cell.angle_gamma   90.00
#
_symmetry.space_group_name_H-M   'P 1'
#
loop_
_entity.id
_entity.type
_entity.pdbx_description
1 polymer ?
#
loop_
_entity_poly.entity_id
_entity_poly.type
_entity_poly.pdbx_seq_one_letter_code
_entity_poly.pdbx_strand_id
1 'polypeptide(L)'
;MAWKIEVSDNFTDQADLVQDIRDLGIGEIESVDYTRLYFLEGETQIKSGTSLSYSQIDLICSELLADNITQSYRFQPENLEESDPGCRVEIRFKPGVTDNVGESVGKGIQDLEIAQGSSNSNLDDKSPVSAQTGRQYRFHFKPKRISNDAKREIIKTITARLLANDVIETFVISL
;
A
#
# COMPACT_ATOMS: atom_id res chain seq x y z
N MET A 1 -1.74 -7.48 -15.22
CA MET A 1 -1.23 -6.13 -14.92
C MET A 1 -1.38 -5.92 -13.43
N ALA A 2 -0.35 -5.39 -12.76
CA ALA A 2 -0.38 -5.13 -11.33
C ALA A 2 -0.71 -3.66 -11.05
N TRP A 3 -1.54 -3.42 -10.03
CA TRP A 3 -2.02 -2.11 -9.60
C TRP A 3 -1.53 -1.82 -8.19
N LYS A 4 -1.02 -0.61 -7.96
CA LYS A 4 -0.76 -0.07 -6.63
C LYS A 4 -1.91 0.84 -6.23
N ILE A 5 -2.49 0.57 -5.06
CA ILE A 5 -3.59 1.33 -4.47
C ILE A 5 -3.11 1.86 -3.13
N GLU A 6 -3.33 3.13 -2.91
CA GLU A 6 -2.99 3.89 -1.71
C GLU A 6 -4.29 4.30 -1.03
N VAL A 7 -4.48 3.90 0.22
CA VAL A 7 -5.63 4.29 1.04
C VAL A 7 -5.11 5.05 2.26
N SER A 8 -5.52 6.30 2.37
CA SER A 8 -5.10 7.23 3.44
C SER A 8 -6.30 7.62 4.28
N ASP A 9 -6.08 7.71 5.59
CA ASP A 9 -7.09 8.20 6.53
C ASP A 9 -7.11 9.73 6.52
N ASN A 10 -8.30 10.33 6.49
CA ASN A 10 -8.44 11.79 6.39
C ASN A 10 -8.36 12.50 7.76
N PHE A 11 -8.43 11.74 8.86
CA PHE A 11 -8.61 12.28 10.22
C PHE A 11 -7.54 11.82 11.21
N THR A 12 -6.58 11.00 10.78
CA THR A 12 -5.57 10.42 11.65
C THR A 12 -4.21 11.08 11.44
N ASP A 13 -3.63 11.63 12.50
CA ASP A 13 -2.22 11.98 12.54
C ASP A 13 -1.37 10.82 13.11
N GLN A 14 -0.06 10.87 12.90
CA GLN A 14 0.88 9.88 13.44
C GLN A 14 1.70 10.48 14.60
N ALA A 15 1.04 11.20 15.50
CA ALA A 15 1.71 11.92 16.60
C ALA A 15 2.50 10.97 17.53
N ASP A 16 1.93 9.80 17.85
CA ASP A 16 2.58 8.80 18.70
C ASP A 16 3.86 8.26 18.04
N LEU A 17 3.81 7.94 16.74
CA LEU A 17 5.00 7.51 16.00
C LEU A 17 6.07 8.61 15.96
N VAL A 18 5.68 9.88 15.81
CA VAL A 18 6.63 10.99 15.88
C VAL A 18 7.29 11.07 17.26
N GLN A 19 6.55 10.78 18.32
CA GLN A 19 7.10 10.72 19.67
C GLN A 19 8.09 9.54 19.83
N ASP A 20 7.74 8.34 19.35
CA ASP A 20 8.64 7.19 19.36
C ASP A 20 9.95 7.47 18.59
N ILE A 21 9.87 8.17 17.45
CA ILE A 21 11.04 8.59 16.67
C ILE A 21 11.92 9.55 17.49
N ARG A 22 11.33 10.48 18.25
CA ARG A 22 12.08 11.39 19.14
C ARG A 22 12.73 10.64 20.28
N ASP A 23 12.08 9.63 20.83
CA ASP A 23 12.61 8.80 21.91
C ASP A 23 13.81 7.95 21.44
N LEU A 24 13.92 7.66 20.14
CA LEU A 24 15.14 7.14 19.51
C LEU A 24 16.27 8.19 19.36
N GLY A 25 16.04 9.45 19.74
CA GLY A 25 16.98 10.56 19.61
C GLY A 25 16.96 11.25 18.24
N ILE A 26 15.95 11.00 17.41
CA ILE A 26 15.83 11.58 16.06
C ILE A 26 14.87 12.78 16.12
N GLY A 27 15.42 13.99 16.05
CA GLY A 27 14.67 15.24 16.20
C GLY A 27 14.32 15.92 14.87
N GLU A 28 14.74 15.36 13.75
CA GLU A 28 14.66 15.93 12.41
C GLU A 28 13.27 15.81 11.76
N ILE A 29 12.44 14.89 12.25
CA ILE A 29 11.09 14.63 11.72
C ILE A 29 10.08 15.62 12.34
N GLU A 30 9.32 16.27 11.48
CA GLU A 30 8.23 17.18 11.83
C GLU A 30 6.91 16.44 11.97
N SER A 31 6.56 15.66 10.94
CA SER A 31 5.37 14.80 10.92
C SER A 31 5.60 13.57 10.04
N VAL A 32 4.71 12.59 10.18
CA VAL A 32 4.68 11.37 9.36
C VAL A 32 3.26 11.14 8.89
N ASP A 33 3.08 10.88 7.60
CA ASP A 33 1.80 10.41 7.07
C ASP A 33 1.86 8.89 6.90
N TYR A 34 0.75 8.23 7.22
CA TYR A 34 0.58 6.79 7.03
C TYR A 34 -0.41 6.52 5.90
N THR A 35 -0.07 5.58 5.04
CA THR A 35 -0.93 5.11 3.95
C THR A 35 -0.91 3.59 3.91
N ARG A 36 -2.08 2.97 3.85
CA ARG A 36 -2.19 1.53 3.60
C ARG A 36 -2.05 1.28 2.10
N LEU A 37 -1.29 0.25 1.75
CA LEU A 37 -1.09 -0.14 0.36
C LEU A 37 -1.80 -1.45 0.05
N TYR A 38 -2.38 -1.54 -1.14
CA TYR A 38 -2.83 -2.78 -1.75
C TYR A 38 -2.21 -2.93 -3.13
N PHE A 39 -1.74 -4.14 -3.43
CA PHE A 39 -1.20 -4.53 -4.71
C PHE A 39 -2.11 -5.59 -5.31
N LEU A 40 -2.81 -5.25 -6.39
CA LEU A 40 -3.74 -6.16 -7.05
C LEU A 40 -3.15 -6.65 -8.36
N GLU A 41 -3.08 -7.97 -8.53
CA GLU A 41 -2.64 -8.61 -9.75
C GLU A 41 -3.73 -9.57 -10.25
N GLY A 42 -4.29 -9.29 -11.42
CA GLY A 42 -5.16 -10.24 -12.13
C GLY A 42 -4.34 -11.15 -13.02
N GLU A 43 -4.58 -12.47 -12.96
CA GLU A 43 -3.90 -13.45 -13.81
C GLU A 43 -4.11 -13.14 -15.30
N THR A 44 -3.00 -12.99 -16.02
CA THR A 44 -2.98 -12.73 -17.45
C THR A 44 -2.88 -14.02 -18.24
N GLN A 45 -3.80 -14.97 -18.11
CA GLN A 45 -4.06 -16.05 -19.07
C GLN A 45 -5.37 -16.71 -18.60
N ILE A 46 -6.52 -16.57 -19.25
CA ILE A 46 -7.07 -17.55 -20.20
C ILE A 46 -8.25 -16.89 -20.94
N LYS A 47 -8.24 -16.96 -22.28
CA LYS A 47 -9.38 -16.84 -23.22
C LYS A 47 -10.44 -15.72 -23.04
N SER A 48 -10.08 -14.57 -22.50
CA SER A 48 -10.55 -13.22 -22.90
C SER A 48 -9.83 -12.22 -22.02
N GLY A 49 -8.97 -11.39 -22.61
CA GLY A 49 -8.04 -10.51 -21.91
C GLY A 49 -8.71 -9.55 -20.92
N THR A 50 -8.89 -9.98 -19.68
CA THR A 50 -9.46 -9.16 -18.61
C THR A 50 -8.33 -8.71 -17.72
N SER A 51 -7.51 -7.78 -18.23
CA SER A 51 -6.74 -6.91 -17.34
C SER A 51 -7.76 -6.07 -16.57
N LEU A 52 -7.59 -5.95 -15.24
CA LEU A 52 -8.42 -5.06 -14.43
C LEU A 52 -8.43 -3.66 -15.08
N SER A 53 -9.61 -3.17 -15.44
CA SER A 53 -9.79 -1.84 -16.00
C SER A 53 -9.77 -0.79 -14.89
N TYR A 54 -9.55 0.48 -15.26
CA TYR A 54 -9.64 1.59 -14.31
C TYR A 54 -10.97 1.64 -13.56
N SER A 55 -12.09 1.37 -14.23
CA SER A 55 -13.42 1.37 -13.59
C SER A 55 -13.61 0.22 -12.62
N GLN A 56 -13.00 -0.94 -12.88
CA GLN A 56 -13.03 -2.07 -11.95
C GLN A 56 -12.20 -1.77 -10.70
N ILE A 57 -11.01 -1.17 -10.86
CA ILE A 57 -10.18 -0.78 -9.72
C ILE A 57 -10.86 0.29 -8.88
N ASP A 58 -11.47 1.29 -9.52
CA ASP A 58 -12.18 2.36 -8.81
C ASP A 58 -13.32 1.81 -7.95
N LEU A 59 -14.13 0.92 -8.51
CA LEU A 59 -15.18 0.20 -7.80
C LEU A 59 -14.64 -0.64 -6.63
N ILE A 60 -13.57 -1.41 -6.84
CA ILE A 60 -12.93 -2.18 -5.77
C ILE A 60 -12.47 -1.24 -4.65
N CYS A 61 -11.94 -0.08 -4.99
CA CYS A 61 -11.53 0.90 -4.00
C CYS A 61 -12.72 1.46 -3.22
N SER A 62 -13.79 1.88 -3.90
CA SER A 62 -14.94 2.55 -3.28
C SER A 62 -15.84 1.62 -2.47
N GLU A 63 -15.96 0.35 -2.87
CA GLU A 63 -16.88 -0.61 -2.26
C GLU A 63 -16.20 -1.58 -1.28
N LEU A 64 -14.89 -1.74 -1.35
CA LEU A 64 -14.17 -2.75 -0.54
C LEU A 64 -12.95 -2.21 0.21
N LEU A 65 -12.07 -1.44 -0.45
CA LEU A 65 -10.76 -1.13 0.15
C LEU A 65 -10.75 0.13 1.03
N ALA A 66 -11.64 1.08 0.75
CA ALA A 66 -11.70 2.37 1.43
C ALA A 66 -13.12 2.67 1.94
N ASP A 67 -13.19 3.26 3.13
CA ASP A 67 -14.39 3.90 3.63
C ASP A 67 -14.50 5.31 3.01
N ASN A 68 -15.53 5.55 2.20
CA ASN A 68 -15.67 6.81 1.45
C ASN A 68 -15.99 8.05 2.31
N ILE A 69 -16.24 7.89 3.61
CA ILE A 69 -16.48 8.99 4.54
C ILE A 69 -15.17 9.39 5.22
N THR A 70 -14.41 8.39 5.67
CA THR A 70 -13.25 8.58 6.55
C THR A 70 -11.91 8.48 5.84
N GLN A 71 -11.88 7.89 4.65
CA GLN A 71 -10.67 7.59 3.91
C GLN A 71 -10.74 8.16 2.49
N SER A 72 -9.56 8.38 1.93
CA SER A 72 -9.38 8.70 0.52
C SER A 72 -8.48 7.65 -0.11
N TYR A 73 -8.65 7.41 -1.41
CA TYR A 73 -7.82 6.47 -2.14
C TYR A 73 -7.29 7.05 -3.44
N ARG A 74 -6.12 6.54 -3.85
CA ARG A 74 -5.51 6.79 -5.15
C ARG A 74 -4.98 5.47 -5.69
N PHE A 75 -5.05 5.27 -6.99
CA PHE A 75 -4.53 4.07 -7.63
C PHE A 75 -3.79 4.37 -8.92
N GLN A 76 -2.80 3.55 -9.23
CA GLN A 76 -1.99 3.64 -10.45
C GLN A 76 -1.45 2.25 -10.83
N PRO A 77 -1.05 2.04 -12.09
CA PRO A 77 -0.27 0.86 -12.45
C PRO A 77 1.00 0.78 -11.57
N GLU A 78 1.33 -0.40 -11.06
CA GLU A 78 2.44 -0.55 -10.10
C GLU A 78 3.79 -0.13 -10.71
N ASN A 79 3.98 -0.37 -12.00
CA ASN A 79 5.21 -0.03 -12.72
C ASN A 79 5.31 1.46 -13.12
N LEU A 80 4.35 2.30 -12.71
CA LEU A 80 4.39 3.73 -12.98
C LEU A 80 5.26 4.43 -11.94
N GLU A 81 6.38 4.99 -12.37
CA GLU A 81 7.22 5.82 -11.49
C GLU A 81 6.47 7.08 -11.05
N GLU A 82 6.59 7.42 -9.76
CA GLU A 82 6.06 8.66 -9.24
C GLU A 82 7.03 9.82 -9.52
N SER A 83 6.49 10.94 -10.02
CA SER A 83 7.29 12.11 -10.40
C SER A 83 7.94 12.82 -9.21
N ASP A 84 7.36 12.72 -8.02
CA ASP A 84 7.93 13.25 -6.77
C ASP A 84 7.63 12.25 -5.64
N PRO A 85 8.56 11.33 -5.36
CA PRO A 85 8.31 10.33 -4.36
C PRO A 85 8.25 10.92 -2.94
N GLY A 86 8.83 12.12 -2.74
CA GLY A 86 9.12 12.66 -1.42
C GLY A 86 10.02 11.74 -0.60
N CYS A 87 10.18 12.06 0.68
CA CYS A 87 10.88 11.19 1.62
C CYS A 87 9.93 10.14 2.17
N ARG A 88 10.01 8.89 1.69
CA ARG A 88 9.09 7.83 2.12
C ARG A 88 9.75 6.47 2.24
N VAL A 89 9.08 5.59 2.95
CA VAL A 89 9.38 4.16 2.99
C VAL A 89 8.14 3.35 2.68
N GLU A 90 8.29 2.36 1.81
CA GLU A 90 7.27 1.36 1.51
C GLU A 90 7.70 0.03 2.14
N ILE A 91 6.80 -0.60 2.90
CA ILE A 91 7.04 -1.84 3.64
C ILE A 91 6.06 -2.88 3.14
N ARG A 92 6.57 -4.07 2.80
CA ARG A 92 5.81 -5.22 2.31
C ARG A 92 6.23 -6.50 3.02
N PHE A 93 5.36 -7.50 3.03
CA PHE A 93 5.75 -8.86 3.41
C PHE A 93 6.77 -9.43 2.44
N LYS A 94 7.69 -10.25 2.96
CA LYS A 94 8.64 -11.00 2.14
C LYS A 94 7.92 -12.10 1.35
N PRO A 95 8.46 -12.52 0.19
CA PRO A 95 7.92 -13.67 -0.53
C PRO A 95 7.81 -14.91 0.36
N GLY A 96 6.66 -15.57 0.31
CA GLY A 96 6.38 -16.77 1.11
C GLY A 96 5.82 -16.49 2.52
N VAL A 97 5.71 -15.22 2.92
CA VAL A 97 4.97 -14.84 4.13
C VAL A 97 3.49 -14.71 3.81
N THR A 98 2.64 -15.33 4.63
CA THR A 98 1.19 -15.29 4.46
C THR A 98 0.65 -13.89 4.78
N ASP A 99 -0.12 -13.35 3.84
CA ASP A 99 -0.87 -12.10 4.01
C ASP A 99 -2.37 -12.39 4.10
N ASN A 100 -2.86 -12.54 5.34
CA ASN A 100 -4.27 -12.84 5.59
C ASN A 100 -5.21 -11.72 5.12
N VAL A 101 -4.75 -10.47 5.14
CA VAL A 101 -5.55 -9.33 4.68
C VAL A 101 -5.65 -9.35 3.16
N GLY A 102 -4.52 -9.59 2.48
CA GLY A 102 -4.47 -9.83 1.03
C GLY A 102 -5.41 -10.96 0.60
N GLU A 103 -5.37 -12.11 1.27
CA GLU A 103 -6.29 -13.22 0.97
C GLU A 103 -7.77 -12.83 1.16
N SER A 104 -8.08 -12.06 2.20
CA SER A 104 -9.45 -11.61 2.47
C SER A 104 -9.92 -10.59 1.43
N VAL A 105 -9.03 -9.70 0.99
CA VAL A 105 -9.30 -8.76 -0.11
C VAL A 105 -9.58 -9.52 -1.41
N GLY A 106 -8.78 -10.53 -1.75
CA GLY A 106 -9.01 -11.35 -2.95
C GLY A 106 -10.39 -12.01 -2.96
N LYS A 107 -10.83 -12.54 -1.81
CA LYS A 107 -12.20 -13.08 -1.64
C LYS A 107 -13.27 -12.00 -1.75
N GLY A 108 -13.06 -10.84 -1.12
CA GLY A 108 -14.00 -9.72 -1.21
C GLY A 108 -14.19 -9.21 -2.64
N ILE A 109 -13.13 -9.18 -3.45
CA ILE A 109 -13.21 -8.84 -4.88
C ILE A 109 -14.06 -9.87 -5.63
N GLN A 110 -13.86 -11.17 -5.36
CA GLN A 110 -14.66 -12.23 -5.96
C GLN A 110 -16.15 -12.08 -5.63
N ASP A 111 -16.48 -11.75 -4.38
CA ASP A 111 -17.86 -11.53 -3.94
C ASP A 111 -18.49 -10.29 -4.62
N LEU A 112 -17.73 -9.20 -4.80
CA LEU A 112 -18.18 -8.02 -5.53
C LEU A 112 -18.53 -8.33 -6.99
N GLU A 113 -17.72 -9.15 -7.69
CA GLU A 113 -17.99 -9.54 -9.08
C GLU A 113 -19.28 -10.37 -9.22
N ILE A 114 -19.54 -11.25 -8.24
CA ILE A 114 -20.76 -12.07 -8.19
C ILE A 114 -21.99 -11.18 -7.97
N ALA A 115 -21.91 -10.22 -7.04
CA ALA A 115 -23.01 -9.31 -6.72
C ALA A 115 -23.43 -8.43 -7.91
N GLN A 116 -22.48 -8.06 -8.79
CA GLN A 116 -22.77 -7.26 -9.99
C GLN A 116 -23.33 -8.05 -11.17
N GLY A 117 -23.63 -9.35 -10.98
CA GLY A 117 -24.26 -10.15 -12.02
C GLY A 117 -23.35 -10.42 -13.22
N SER A 118 -22.01 -10.29 -13.07
CA SER A 118 -21.03 -10.81 -14.04
C SER A 118 -20.95 -12.34 -13.95
N SER A 119 -22.11 -12.97 -14.14
CA SER A 119 -22.34 -14.40 -14.12
C SER A 119 -21.97 -15.00 -15.48
N ASN A 120 -20.68 -15.12 -15.76
CA ASN A 120 -20.25 -16.23 -16.61
C ASN A 120 -20.16 -17.45 -15.70
N SER A 121 -21.30 -18.13 -15.60
CA SER A 121 -21.51 -19.39 -14.91
C SER A 121 -20.48 -20.43 -15.35
N ASN A 122 -19.44 -20.62 -14.54
CA ASN A 122 -18.72 -21.87 -14.28
C ASN A 122 -17.84 -21.60 -13.05
N LEU A 123 -18.26 -22.13 -11.91
CA LEU A 123 -17.81 -21.75 -10.57
C LEU A 123 -16.37 -22.18 -10.23
N ASP A 124 -15.62 -22.76 -11.18
CA ASP A 124 -14.36 -23.45 -10.92
C ASP A 124 -13.14 -22.92 -11.72
N ASP A 125 -13.28 -21.90 -12.58
CA ASP A 125 -12.21 -21.52 -13.54
C ASP A 125 -12.05 -20.00 -13.78
N LYS A 126 -12.29 -19.18 -12.75
CA LYS A 126 -11.85 -17.77 -12.76
C LYS A 126 -10.66 -17.65 -11.83
N SER A 127 -9.48 -17.45 -12.41
CA SER A 127 -8.26 -17.20 -11.66
C SER A 127 -8.48 -16.03 -10.69
N PRO A 128 -8.22 -16.22 -9.38
CA PRO A 128 -8.49 -15.20 -8.39
C PRO A 128 -7.59 -13.98 -8.64
N VAL A 129 -8.15 -12.78 -8.46
CA VAL A 129 -7.33 -11.57 -8.32
C VAL A 129 -6.46 -11.77 -7.07
N SER A 130 -5.15 -11.82 -7.28
CA SER A 130 -4.19 -11.85 -6.19
C SER A 130 -4.11 -10.46 -5.58
N ALA A 131 -4.16 -10.39 -4.25
CA ALA A 131 -4.01 -9.15 -3.51
C ALA A 131 -2.90 -9.32 -2.47
N GLN A 132 -2.00 -8.35 -2.41
CA GLN A 132 -1.02 -8.21 -1.34
C GLN A 132 -1.21 -6.86 -0.66
N THR A 133 -0.85 -6.79 0.61
CA THR A 133 -0.93 -5.59 1.41
C THR A 133 0.45 -5.11 1.80
N GLY A 134 0.53 -3.81 2.03
CA GLY A 134 1.71 -3.15 2.55
C GLY A 134 1.34 -1.88 3.27
N ARG A 135 2.35 -1.14 3.68
CA ARG A 135 2.20 0.17 4.29
C ARG A 135 3.28 1.12 3.80
N GLN A 136 2.93 2.39 3.73
CA GLN A 136 3.80 3.47 3.37
C GLN A 136 3.82 4.51 4.48
N TYR A 137 5.01 5.01 4.78
CA TYR A 137 5.19 6.17 5.65
C TYR A 137 5.89 7.27 4.87
N ARG A 138 5.28 8.46 4.83
CA ARG A 138 5.88 9.66 4.23
C ARG A 138 6.36 10.57 5.36
N PHE A 139 7.64 10.91 5.33
CA PHE A 139 8.31 11.69 6.37
C PHE A 139 8.46 13.15 5.93
N HIS A 140 7.96 14.05 6.76
CA HIS A 140 8.20 15.47 6.60
C HIS A 140 9.34 15.88 7.53
N PHE A 141 10.46 16.28 6.94
CA PHE A 141 11.61 16.77 7.69
C PHE A 141 11.41 18.24 8.02
N LYS A 142 11.83 18.64 9.23
CA LYS A 142 11.95 20.04 9.61
C LYS A 142 12.79 20.79 8.57
N PRO A 143 12.61 22.11 8.39
CA PRO A 143 13.24 22.92 7.33
C PRO A 143 14.78 23.07 7.41
N LYS A 144 15.47 22.21 8.17
CA LYS A 144 16.92 22.11 8.24
C LYS A 144 17.47 21.43 6.99
N ARG A 145 18.51 22.02 6.40
CA ARG A 145 19.17 21.44 5.23
C ARG A 145 19.93 20.17 5.64
N ILE A 146 19.39 19.01 5.24
CA ILE A 146 19.95 17.68 5.48
C ILE A 146 20.16 17.04 4.09
N SER A 147 21.29 16.37 3.89
CA SER A 147 21.57 15.67 2.62
C SER A 147 20.65 14.46 2.43
N ASN A 148 20.41 14.06 1.18
CA ASN A 148 19.59 12.88 0.91
C ASN A 148 20.18 11.60 1.52
N ASP A 149 21.50 11.46 1.57
CA ASP A 149 22.15 10.31 2.24
C ASP A 149 21.86 10.29 3.74
N ALA A 150 21.93 11.44 4.42
CA ALA A 150 21.60 11.53 5.84
C ALA A 150 20.11 11.26 6.08
N LYS A 151 19.21 11.77 5.24
CA LYS A 151 17.77 11.44 5.31
C LYS A 151 17.55 9.94 5.13
N ARG A 152 18.24 9.29 4.19
CA ARG A 152 18.13 7.85 3.94
C ARG A 152 18.53 7.04 5.17
N GLU A 153 19.66 7.39 5.80
CA GLU A 153 20.12 6.69 7.00
C GLU A 153 19.18 6.89 8.21
N ILE A 154 18.61 8.09 8.35
CA ILE A 154 17.57 8.38 9.36
C ILE A 154 16.34 7.50 9.12
N ILE A 155 15.78 7.52 7.90
CA ILE A 155 14.59 6.73 7.55
C ILE A 155 14.86 5.23 7.73
N LYS A 156 16.04 4.76 7.33
CA LYS A 156 16.46 3.37 7.51
C LYS A 156 16.51 2.97 8.99
N THR A 157 17.04 3.84 9.84
CA THR A 157 17.09 3.62 11.29
C THR A 157 15.68 3.55 11.88
N ILE A 158 14.82 4.52 11.56
CA ILE A 158 13.41 4.53 11.99
C ILE A 158 12.72 3.24 11.53
N THR A 159 12.88 2.88 10.26
CA THR A 159 12.20 1.72 9.68
C THR A 159 12.62 0.43 10.36
N ALA A 160 13.93 0.21 10.54
CA ALA A 160 14.45 -1.01 11.15
C ALA A 160 14.16 -1.11 12.66
N ARG A 161 13.92 0.00 13.35
CA ARG A 161 13.70 0.02 14.80
C ARG A 161 12.23 0.07 15.20
N LEU A 162 11.39 0.73 14.42
CA LEU A 162 9.99 0.99 14.78
C LEU A 162 8.98 0.43 13.79
N LEU A 163 9.29 0.42 12.49
CA LEU A 163 8.25 0.25 11.48
C LEU A 163 8.19 -1.14 10.88
N ALA A 164 9.32 -1.80 10.64
CA ALA A 164 9.38 -3.07 9.93
C ALA A 164 9.90 -4.18 10.84
N ASN A 165 9.26 -5.34 10.77
CA ASN A 165 9.79 -6.58 11.29
C ASN A 165 10.70 -7.21 10.24
N ASP A 166 12.02 -7.08 10.42
CA ASP A 166 13.03 -7.53 9.48
C ASP A 166 13.04 -9.05 9.22
N VAL A 167 12.34 -9.85 10.02
CA VAL A 167 12.17 -11.29 9.79
C VAL A 167 11.20 -11.54 8.64
N ILE A 168 10.04 -10.87 8.66
CA ILE A 168 8.90 -11.16 7.78
C ILE A 168 8.63 -10.07 6.74
N GLU A 169 9.22 -8.89 6.89
CA GLU A 169 8.98 -7.74 6.02
C GLU A 169 10.27 -7.25 5.37
N THR A 170 10.10 -6.62 4.22
CA THR A 170 11.13 -5.90 3.48
C THR A 170 10.66 -4.47 3.22
N PHE A 171 11.58 -3.56 2.97
CA PHE A 171 11.24 -2.17 2.71
C PHE A 171 12.09 -1.52 1.63
N VAL A 172 11.52 -0.52 0.98
CA VAL A 172 12.17 0.31 -0.05
C VAL A 172 12.03 1.78 0.35
N ILE A 173 13.15 2.50 0.35
CA ILE A 173 13.20 3.94 0.67
C ILE A 173 13.28 4.72 -0.64
N SER A 174 12.42 5.73 -0.78
CA SER A 174 12.44 6.70 -1.88
C SER A 174 12.68 8.11 -1.33
N LEU A 175 13.46 8.92 -2.06
CA LEU A 175 13.88 10.28 -1.70
C LEU A 175 13.96 11.17 -2.94
#